data_AF-A0A9Q1DYL9-F1
#
_entry.id   AF-A0A9Q1DYL9-F1
#
_cell.length_a   1.000
_cell.length_b   1.000
_cell.length_c   1.000
_cell.angle_alpha   90.00
_cell.angle_beta   90.00
_cell.angle_gamma   90.00
#
_symmetry.space_group_name_H-M   'P 1'
#
loop_
_entity.id
_entity.type
_entity.pdbx_description
1 polymer ?
#
loop_
_entity_poly.entity_id
_entity_poly.type
_entity_poly.pdbx_seq_one_letter_code
_entity_poly.pdbx_strand_id
1 'polypeptide(L)'
;MSLLRRAATWEISESEEERDSEIKSTSSCGGPKIDEPIEPNSQNVVKENNDQTEECNGPVRRSERQNRRDSLPLPSTAVPSTPSPGKRRRRTKEEIDADKLNLEQKKKDRETLRNEKAQEKEKKRHEQQRRKQDAERLKCYRPENCLKCLTVCIDSALLQDERSDILLGSLYSMEWKTAIEEQQLLHSITWRRDLPQGEDKPSPVLEEQVLMVLTLNDFLDMVVSIKHAEQKGTEVTVDTLFKQLSEYLNRNGEKIVTLAVMGPNPSSWTLCSQRYEDQMLRSQIGEEGTDIEEALVFLQLYRNTSVIFLESWQALTDHACAITKALSKRPFKQLTEKDYLPFCLDGSWASGVRVERDGSGLSQVWSRQIQQLNRVSPAVAAGVSSAFPSPQLLLKAYKDLDSEGERKGLLAGLLAKSGERERRVGPEISNRVYRFLTAHNPELVLD
;
A
#
# COMPACT_ATOMS: atom_id res chain seq x y z
N MET A 1 11.12 39.61 2.62
CA MET A 1 9.85 39.00 2.20
C MET A 1 9.98 37.50 2.36
N SER A 2 9.46 36.97 3.46
CA SER A 2 9.51 35.54 3.79
C SER A 2 8.47 34.80 2.97
N LEU A 3 8.89 33.80 2.20
CA LEU A 3 7.99 32.89 1.49
C LEU A 3 7.33 31.99 2.54
N LEU A 4 6.07 32.28 2.88
CA LEU A 4 5.19 31.41 3.66
C LEU A 4 5.13 30.04 2.97
N ARG A 5 5.90 29.07 3.47
CA ARG A 5 5.77 27.67 3.09
C ARG A 5 4.69 27.07 3.97
N ARG A 6 3.57 26.72 3.35
CA ARG A 6 2.44 26.05 4.00
C ARG A 6 2.91 24.73 4.63
N ALA A 7 2.51 24.49 5.87
CA ALA A 7 2.83 23.25 6.57
C ALA A 7 2.22 22.05 5.84
N ALA A 8 3.05 21.06 5.52
CA ALA A 8 2.61 19.75 5.07
C ALA A 8 2.38 18.90 6.34
N THR A 9 1.16 18.95 6.88
CA THR A 9 0.74 18.03 7.96
C THR A 9 0.71 16.62 7.40
N TRP A 10 1.66 15.79 7.85
CA TRP A 10 1.68 14.36 7.60
C TRP A 10 0.94 13.66 8.75
N GLU A 11 -0.19 13.03 8.44
CA GLU A 11 -0.89 12.17 9.39
C GLU A 11 -0.18 10.82 9.48
N ILE A 12 0.29 10.47 10.67
CA ILE A 12 0.69 9.10 11.01
C ILE A 12 -0.62 8.33 11.19
N SER A 13 -0.92 7.44 10.25
CA SER A 13 -2.12 6.60 10.31
C SER A 13 -2.00 5.63 11.50
N GLU A 14 -2.69 5.92 12.59
CA GLU A 14 -2.91 4.99 13.69
C GLU A 14 -3.93 3.94 13.29
N SER A 15 -3.47 2.79 12.78
CA SER A 15 -4.18 1.52 12.91
C SER A 15 -3.32 0.38 12.39
N GLU A 16 -2.96 -0.56 13.28
CA GLU A 16 -3.10 -2.01 13.07
C GLU A 16 -2.49 -2.75 14.28
N GLU A 17 -3.34 -3.39 15.09
CA GLU A 17 -2.94 -4.49 15.97
C GLU A 17 -2.81 -5.75 15.11
N GLU A 18 -1.57 -6.18 14.84
CA GLU A 18 -1.28 -7.46 14.20
C GLU A 18 -1.65 -8.61 15.16
N ARG A 19 -2.73 -9.33 14.83
CA ARG A 19 -2.98 -10.66 15.41
C ARG A 19 -2.31 -11.71 14.53
N ASP A 20 -1.12 -12.13 14.94
CA ASP A 20 -0.43 -13.29 14.40
C ASP A 20 -1.24 -14.56 14.63
N SER A 21 -1.58 -15.25 13.55
CA SER A 21 -2.00 -16.65 13.59
C SER A 21 -1.22 -17.43 12.53
N GLU A 22 0.04 -17.75 12.85
CA GLU A 22 0.81 -18.74 12.13
C GLU A 22 0.25 -20.14 12.41
N ILE A 23 -0.48 -20.70 11.45
CA ILE A 23 -0.74 -22.14 11.38
C ILE A 23 0.33 -22.74 10.46
N LYS A 24 1.35 -23.37 11.05
CA LYS A 24 2.23 -24.33 10.36
C LYS A 24 2.07 -25.71 10.97
N SER A 25 1.40 -26.57 10.20
CA SER A 25 1.34 -28.01 10.34
C SER A 25 2.70 -28.66 10.06
N THR A 26 3.26 -29.37 11.04
CA THR A 26 4.31 -30.37 10.81
C THR A 26 3.99 -31.64 11.61
N SER A 27 3.74 -32.71 10.85
CA SER A 27 3.61 -34.08 11.31
C SER A 27 4.97 -34.66 11.71
N SER A 28 5.06 -35.27 12.88
CA SER A 28 6.08 -36.29 13.18
C SER A 28 5.64 -37.13 14.39
N CYS A 29 5.58 -38.45 14.20
CA CYS A 29 5.16 -39.45 15.17
C CYS A 29 6.33 -39.94 16.04
N GLY A 30 6.06 -40.19 17.32
CA GLY A 30 6.91 -40.99 18.22
C GLY A 30 6.48 -40.86 19.68
N GLY A 31 5.73 -41.84 20.22
CA GLY A 31 5.37 -41.95 21.65
C GLY A 31 6.56 -42.42 22.53
N PRO A 32 6.36 -42.85 23.81
CA PRO A 32 5.12 -43.43 24.37
C PRO A 32 4.70 -43.01 25.80
N LYS A 33 3.39 -43.23 26.07
CA LYS A 33 2.70 -43.75 27.28
C LYS A 33 2.96 -43.14 28.67
N ILE A 34 1.86 -42.78 29.37
CA ILE A 34 1.45 -43.31 30.70
C ILE A 34 -0.06 -43.03 30.92
N ASP A 35 -0.81 -44.12 31.01
CA ASP A 35 -1.99 -44.51 31.80
C ASP A 35 -3.05 -43.48 32.30
N GLU A 36 -4.28 -43.69 31.81
CA GLU A 36 -5.57 -43.40 32.48
C GLU A 36 -6.11 -44.66 33.19
N PRO A 37 -7.14 -44.51 34.06
CA PRO A 37 -8.23 -45.48 34.02
C PRO A 37 -9.68 -44.90 34.07
N ILE A 38 -10.47 -45.25 33.04
CA ILE A 38 -11.73 -46.08 33.07
C ILE A 38 -12.99 -45.46 33.76
N GLU A 39 -14.00 -44.95 33.01
CA GLU A 39 -15.28 -45.56 32.50
C GLU A 39 -16.54 -45.32 33.42
N PRO A 40 -17.80 -45.69 33.05
CA PRO A 40 -18.55 -45.65 31.76
C PRO A 40 -20.05 -45.23 31.90
N ASN A 41 -20.75 -44.93 30.79
CA ASN A 41 -22.13 -45.38 30.46
C ASN A 41 -22.64 -44.69 29.17
N SER A 42 -22.88 -45.40 28.05
CA SER A 42 -24.10 -46.16 27.67
C SER A 42 -25.27 -45.32 27.13
N GLN A 43 -25.53 -45.38 25.81
CA GLN A 43 -26.70 -46.09 25.21
C GLN A 43 -26.93 -45.77 23.72
N ASN A 44 -27.18 -46.85 22.97
CA ASN A 44 -27.50 -46.98 21.54
C ASN A 44 -28.95 -46.62 21.20
N VAL A 45 -29.25 -46.28 19.92
CA VAL A 45 -30.36 -46.80 19.03
C VAL A 45 -30.09 -46.24 17.61
N VAL A 46 -29.50 -46.99 16.65
CA VAL A 46 -30.08 -47.86 15.59
C VAL A 46 -31.18 -47.24 14.71
N LYS A 47 -30.91 -47.10 13.40
CA LYS A 47 -31.86 -47.38 12.30
C LYS A 47 -31.12 -47.74 11.00
N GLU A 48 -31.70 -48.71 10.31
CA GLU A 48 -31.16 -49.61 9.29
C GLU A 48 -31.22 -49.10 7.84
N ASN A 49 -30.28 -49.65 7.04
CA ASN A 49 -30.36 -50.19 5.66
C ASN A 49 -30.96 -49.36 4.51
N ASN A 50 -30.16 -49.18 3.44
CA ASN A 50 -30.47 -49.87 2.18
C ASN A 50 -29.22 -50.07 1.29
N ASP A 51 -29.34 -51.10 0.47
CA ASP A 51 -28.35 -51.93 -0.20
C ASP A 51 -27.92 -51.42 -1.59
N GLN A 52 -26.96 -52.14 -2.21
CA GLN A 52 -26.68 -52.32 -3.65
C GLN A 52 -25.33 -51.83 -4.23
N THR A 53 -24.45 -52.83 -4.42
CA THR A 53 -23.71 -53.22 -5.67
C THR A 53 -22.88 -52.15 -6.41
N GLU A 54 -21.68 -52.40 -6.94
CA GLU A 54 -20.98 -53.61 -7.38
C GLU A 54 -19.48 -53.26 -7.63
N GLU A 55 -18.61 -54.23 -7.35
CA GLU A 55 -17.38 -54.65 -8.06
C GLU A 55 -16.81 -53.80 -9.23
N CYS A 56 -15.50 -53.71 -9.53
CA CYS A 56 -14.37 -54.55 -9.17
C CYS A 56 -13.03 -53.84 -9.52
N ASN A 57 -11.99 -54.37 -8.91
CA ASN A 57 -10.55 -54.07 -8.93
C ASN A 57 -9.88 -53.76 -10.29
N GLY A 58 -8.83 -52.93 -10.22
CA GLY A 58 -7.71 -52.92 -11.17
C GLY A 58 -6.43 -52.34 -10.54
N PRO A 59 -5.30 -53.06 -10.51
CA PRO A 59 -4.04 -52.56 -9.97
C PRO A 59 -3.12 -51.96 -11.03
N VAL A 60 -2.27 -51.07 -10.53
CA VAL A 60 -1.17 -50.34 -11.15
C VAL A 60 -0.06 -51.27 -11.68
N ARG A 61 0.52 -50.96 -12.85
CA ARG A 61 1.98 -51.13 -13.07
C ARG A 61 2.56 -50.31 -14.23
N ARG A 62 3.67 -49.63 -13.88
CA ARG A 62 4.83 -49.13 -14.67
C ARG A 62 4.89 -49.54 -16.14
N SER A 63 5.13 -48.54 -17.01
CA SER A 63 5.65 -48.75 -18.37
C SER A 63 7.12 -48.33 -18.47
N GLU A 64 7.97 -49.31 -18.72
CA GLU A 64 9.31 -49.16 -19.28
C GLU A 64 9.22 -49.06 -20.81
N ARG A 65 10.19 -48.35 -21.39
CA ARG A 65 10.40 -48.18 -22.82
C ARG A 65 10.91 -49.48 -23.45
N GLN A 66 10.34 -49.89 -24.59
CA GLN A 66 11.10 -50.60 -25.61
C GLN A 66 10.46 -50.52 -27.01
N ASN A 67 11.33 -50.37 -27.99
CA ASN A 67 11.12 -50.36 -29.45
C ASN A 67 10.13 -51.41 -29.95
N ARG A 68 9.28 -51.03 -30.91
CA ARG A 68 8.92 -51.90 -32.05
C ARG A 68 8.68 -51.08 -33.32
N ARG A 69 9.29 -51.59 -34.39
CA ARG A 69 9.09 -51.23 -35.80
C ARG A 69 7.74 -51.80 -36.24
N ASP A 70 6.95 -51.01 -36.94
CA ASP A 70 5.82 -51.46 -37.78
C ASP A 70 5.63 -50.38 -38.87
N SER A 71 6.06 -50.66 -40.10
CA SER A 71 5.34 -51.34 -41.18
C SER A 71 4.48 -50.35 -41.99
N LEU A 72 4.93 -50.17 -43.25
CA LEU A 72 4.41 -49.26 -44.27
C LEU A 72 3.07 -49.76 -44.84
N PRO A 73 2.13 -48.87 -45.22
CA PRO A 73 1.12 -49.20 -46.21
C PRO A 73 1.61 -48.82 -47.63
N LEU A 74 1.45 -49.75 -48.58
CA LEU A 74 1.58 -49.52 -50.01
C LEU A 74 0.53 -48.51 -50.51
N PRO A 75 0.86 -47.71 -51.54
CA PRO A 75 -0.13 -47.23 -52.49
C PRO A 75 0.02 -47.95 -53.85
N SER A 76 -1.10 -48.58 -54.22
CA SER A 76 -1.70 -48.71 -55.55
C SER A 76 -0.83 -48.38 -56.78
N THR A 77 -0.62 -49.42 -57.58
CA THR A 77 -0.22 -49.37 -58.99
C THR A 77 -1.25 -48.61 -59.83
N ALA A 78 -0.97 -47.35 -60.12
CA ALA A 78 -1.52 -46.65 -61.27
C ALA A 78 -0.34 -46.16 -62.12
N VAL A 79 -0.22 -46.72 -63.32
CA VAL A 79 0.79 -46.38 -64.33
C VAL A 79 0.55 -44.94 -64.82
N PRO A 80 1.53 -44.03 -64.73
CA PRO A 80 1.58 -42.87 -65.61
C PRO A 80 2.59 -43.19 -66.71
N SER A 81 2.08 -43.23 -67.93
CA SER A 81 2.83 -43.19 -69.17
C SER A 81 3.97 -42.17 -69.11
N THR A 82 5.18 -42.65 -69.41
CA THR A 82 6.34 -41.85 -69.73
C THR A 82 6.05 -40.93 -70.93
N PRO A 83 6.24 -39.61 -70.84
CA PRO A 83 6.44 -38.81 -72.03
C PRO A 83 7.92 -38.94 -72.45
N SER A 84 8.12 -39.33 -73.70
CA SER A 84 9.40 -39.38 -74.42
C SER A 84 10.17 -38.04 -74.34
N PRO A 85 11.51 -38.04 -74.53
CA PRO A 85 12.36 -36.86 -74.37
C PRO A 85 12.16 -35.86 -75.52
N GLY A 86 11.13 -35.03 -75.39
CA GLY A 86 10.87 -33.91 -76.28
C GLY A 86 11.80 -32.74 -75.98
N LYS A 87 12.69 -32.43 -76.93
CA LYS A 87 13.42 -31.17 -77.15
C LYS A 87 13.48 -30.22 -75.95
N ARG A 88 14.64 -30.16 -75.27
CA ARG A 88 14.98 -29.04 -74.35
C ARG A 88 14.74 -27.71 -75.09
N ARG A 89 13.61 -27.06 -74.81
CA ARG A 89 13.35 -25.69 -75.24
C ARG A 89 14.42 -24.84 -74.57
N ARG A 90 15.32 -24.26 -75.38
CA ARG A 90 16.36 -23.35 -74.90
C ARG A 90 15.61 -22.16 -74.27
N ARG A 91 15.69 -22.02 -72.93
CA ARG A 91 15.07 -20.88 -72.22
C ARG A 91 15.51 -19.59 -72.91
N THR A 92 14.57 -18.69 -73.17
CA THR A 92 14.89 -17.38 -73.76
C THR A 92 15.68 -16.57 -72.73
N LYS A 93 16.56 -15.69 -73.19
CA LYS A 93 17.44 -14.89 -72.32
C LYS A 93 16.64 -14.08 -71.29
N GLU A 94 15.48 -13.58 -71.69
CA GLU A 94 14.51 -12.86 -70.83
C GLU A 94 13.90 -13.72 -69.72
N GLU A 95 13.63 -15.00 -69.96
CA GLU A 95 13.05 -15.90 -68.94
C GLU A 95 14.10 -16.25 -67.85
N ILE A 96 15.37 -16.35 -68.24
CA ILE A 96 16.50 -16.55 -67.31
C ILE A 96 16.75 -15.28 -66.48
N ASP A 97 16.68 -14.10 -67.12
CA ASP A 97 16.89 -12.82 -66.45
C ASP A 97 15.73 -12.50 -65.48
N ALA A 98 14.48 -12.84 -65.83
CA ALA A 98 13.32 -12.72 -64.94
C ALA A 98 13.39 -13.65 -63.72
N ASP A 99 13.81 -14.91 -63.90
CA ASP A 99 14.03 -15.84 -62.78
C ASP A 99 15.15 -15.35 -61.84
N LYS A 100 16.21 -14.78 -62.40
CA LYS A 100 17.32 -14.21 -61.62
C LYS A 100 16.88 -13.00 -60.79
N LEU A 101 16.07 -12.11 -61.36
CA LEU A 101 15.48 -10.98 -60.64
C LEU A 101 14.54 -11.43 -59.52
N ASN A 102 13.69 -12.43 -59.77
CA ASN A 102 12.81 -12.99 -58.74
C ASN A 102 13.57 -13.67 -57.59
N LEU A 103 14.70 -14.35 -57.89
CA LEU A 103 15.56 -14.93 -56.86
C LEU A 103 16.28 -13.86 -56.03
N GLU A 104 16.74 -12.78 -56.66
CA GLU A 104 17.33 -11.64 -55.96
C GLU A 104 16.29 -10.92 -55.08
N GLN A 105 15.07 -10.74 -55.57
CA GLN A 105 13.97 -10.15 -54.79
C GLN A 105 13.61 -11.02 -53.58
N LYS A 106 13.43 -12.33 -53.76
CA LYS A 106 13.21 -13.28 -52.64
C LYS A 106 14.35 -13.29 -51.64
N LYS A 107 15.60 -13.09 -52.09
CA LYS A 107 16.77 -13.00 -51.21
C LYS A 107 16.74 -11.71 -50.39
N LYS A 108 16.42 -10.57 -51.01
CA LYS A 108 16.25 -9.28 -50.32
C LYS A 108 15.09 -9.32 -49.32
N ASP A 109 13.94 -9.86 -49.71
CA ASP A 109 12.77 -9.99 -48.82
C ASP A 109 13.04 -10.93 -47.63
N ARG A 110 13.83 -11.99 -47.83
CA ARG A 110 14.28 -12.87 -46.75
C ARG A 110 15.28 -12.19 -45.82
N GLU A 111 16.11 -11.29 -46.34
CA GLU A 111 17.09 -10.54 -45.57
C GLU A 111 16.43 -9.43 -44.75
N THR A 112 15.47 -8.69 -45.32
CA THR A 112 14.66 -7.70 -44.60
C THR A 112 13.87 -8.35 -43.47
N LEU A 113 13.17 -9.47 -43.74
CA LEU A 113 12.44 -10.22 -42.72
C LEU A 113 13.36 -10.74 -41.59
N ARG A 114 14.60 -11.12 -41.91
CA ARG A 114 15.58 -11.56 -40.90
C ARG A 114 16.06 -10.40 -40.04
N ASN A 115 16.29 -9.23 -40.64
CA ASN A 115 16.71 -8.02 -39.94
C ASN A 115 15.58 -7.47 -39.05
N GLU A 116 14.34 -7.47 -39.52
CA GLU A 116 13.17 -7.09 -38.71
C GLU A 116 13.00 -8.01 -37.49
N LYS A 117 13.09 -9.34 -37.69
CA LYS A 117 13.06 -10.31 -36.57
C LYS A 117 14.22 -10.14 -35.60
N ALA A 118 15.41 -9.76 -36.07
CA ALA A 118 16.56 -9.50 -35.22
C ALA A 118 16.34 -8.24 -34.37
N GLN A 119 15.87 -7.14 -34.98
CA GLN A 119 15.53 -5.91 -34.29
C GLN A 119 14.40 -6.09 -33.28
N GLU A 120 13.36 -6.85 -33.61
CA GLU A 120 12.27 -7.16 -32.68
C GLU A 120 12.77 -7.98 -31.48
N LYS A 121 13.64 -8.95 -31.72
CA LYS A 121 14.26 -9.76 -30.65
C LYS A 121 15.17 -8.92 -29.75
N GLU A 122 15.90 -7.97 -30.31
CA GLU A 122 16.74 -7.03 -29.56
C GLU A 122 15.90 -6.07 -28.70
N LYS A 123 14.83 -5.50 -29.27
CA LYS A 123 13.85 -4.69 -28.52
C LYS A 123 13.24 -5.47 -27.36
N LYS A 124 12.80 -6.71 -27.60
CA LYS A 124 12.26 -7.60 -26.55
C LYS A 124 13.28 -7.89 -25.44
N ARG A 125 14.57 -8.09 -25.79
CA ARG A 125 15.65 -8.30 -24.81
C ARG A 125 15.91 -7.05 -23.98
N HIS A 126 15.98 -5.88 -24.61
CA HIS A 126 16.13 -4.61 -23.89
C HIS A 126 14.95 -4.33 -22.96
N GLU A 127 13.72 -4.57 -23.42
CA GLU A 127 12.51 -4.43 -22.60
C GLU A 127 12.51 -5.41 -21.41
N GLN A 128 12.88 -6.67 -21.64
CA GLN A 128 12.98 -7.66 -20.57
C GLN A 128 14.06 -7.29 -19.54
N GLN A 129 15.20 -6.77 -19.99
CA GLN A 129 16.27 -6.32 -19.11
C GLN A 129 15.83 -5.12 -18.27
N ARG A 130 15.13 -4.15 -18.88
CA ARG A 130 14.55 -3.01 -18.15
C ARG A 130 13.56 -3.47 -17.09
N ARG A 131 12.60 -4.33 -17.46
CA ARG A 131 11.63 -4.90 -16.51
C ARG A 131 12.29 -5.65 -15.36
N LYS A 132 13.39 -6.36 -15.63
CA LYS A 132 14.15 -7.05 -14.59
C LYS A 132 14.82 -6.05 -13.63
N GLN A 133 15.46 -5.01 -14.17
CA GLN A 133 16.08 -3.95 -13.36
C GLN A 133 15.05 -3.20 -12.52
N ASP A 134 13.89 -2.86 -13.11
CA ASP A 134 12.80 -2.19 -12.39
C ASP A 134 12.24 -3.08 -11.27
N ALA A 135 12.08 -4.38 -11.52
CA ALA A 135 11.63 -5.34 -10.50
C ALA A 135 12.67 -5.54 -9.37
N GLU A 136 13.96 -5.58 -9.70
CA GLU A 136 15.05 -5.65 -8.72
C GLU A 136 15.09 -4.37 -7.86
N ARG A 137 14.98 -3.20 -8.50
CA ARG A 137 14.89 -1.91 -7.82
C ARG A 137 13.69 -1.89 -6.86
N LEU A 138 12.51 -2.29 -7.32
CA LEU A 138 11.30 -2.31 -6.49
C LEU A 138 11.44 -3.30 -5.30
N LYS A 139 12.13 -4.43 -5.50
CA LYS A 139 12.40 -5.41 -4.44
C LYS A 139 13.27 -4.81 -3.33
N CYS A 140 14.29 -4.02 -3.69
CA CYS A 140 15.15 -3.33 -2.72
C CYS A 140 14.37 -2.32 -1.86
N TYR A 141 13.37 -1.65 -2.45
CA TYR A 141 12.57 -0.65 -1.75
C TYR A 141 11.37 -1.21 -0.98
N ARG A 142 11.12 -2.52 -0.98
CA ARG A 142 10.08 -3.11 -0.13
C ARG A 142 10.28 -2.68 1.34
N PRO A 143 9.21 -2.40 2.10
CA PRO A 143 9.32 -1.85 3.45
C PRO A 143 10.26 -2.66 4.37
N GLU A 144 10.16 -3.99 4.36
CA GLU A 144 11.01 -4.91 5.14
C GLU A 144 12.51 -4.78 4.81
N ASN A 145 12.83 -4.59 3.53
CA ASN A 145 14.22 -4.43 3.09
C ASN A 145 14.72 -3.01 3.35
N CYS A 146 13.84 -2.02 3.17
CA CYS A 146 14.15 -0.61 3.41
C CYS A 146 14.42 -0.34 4.90
N LEU A 147 13.67 -0.99 5.81
CA LEU A 147 13.91 -0.94 7.26
C LEU A 147 15.34 -1.34 7.64
N LYS A 148 15.92 -2.37 6.99
CA LYS A 148 17.30 -2.83 7.23
C LYS A 148 18.36 -1.81 6.79
N CYS A 149 18.00 -0.90 5.91
CA CYS A 149 18.87 0.15 5.41
C CYS A 149 18.69 1.48 6.17
N LEU A 150 17.69 1.58 7.06
CA LEU A 150 17.49 2.75 7.91
C LEU A 150 18.33 2.64 9.17
N THR A 151 18.92 3.77 9.54
CA THR A 151 19.59 3.95 10.83
C THR A 151 18.88 5.06 11.58
N VAL A 152 18.46 4.77 12.82
CA VAL A 152 17.94 5.76 13.77
C VAL A 152 19.13 6.41 14.47
N CYS A 153 19.36 7.69 14.23
CA CYS A 153 20.41 8.46 14.87
C CYS A 153 19.84 9.20 16.08
N ILE A 154 20.43 9.01 17.25
CA ILE A 154 19.98 9.57 18.52
C ILE A 154 21.07 10.50 19.04
N ASP A 155 20.67 11.72 19.40
CA ASP A 155 21.56 12.69 20.04
C ASP A 155 22.01 12.23 21.43
N SER A 156 23.29 12.40 21.72
CA SER A 156 23.88 11.96 22.99
C SER A 156 23.31 12.71 24.21
N ALA A 157 22.84 13.95 24.05
CA ALA A 157 22.22 14.71 25.13
C ALA A 157 20.82 14.16 25.49
N LEU A 158 20.12 13.50 24.55
CA LEU A 158 18.84 12.84 24.84
C LEU A 158 18.99 11.69 25.82
N LEU A 159 20.12 10.98 25.75
CA LEU A 159 20.39 9.79 26.55
C LEU A 159 20.82 10.10 27.99
N GLN A 160 20.90 11.38 28.36
CA GLN A 160 21.16 11.79 29.73
C GLN A 160 19.93 11.60 30.65
N ASP A 161 18.73 11.48 30.06
CA ASP A 161 17.53 11.09 30.81
C ASP A 161 17.59 9.59 31.16
N GLU A 162 17.42 9.27 32.45
CA GLU A 162 17.45 7.90 32.97
C GLU A 162 16.41 6.97 32.33
N ARG A 163 15.33 7.53 31.77
CA ARG A 163 14.22 6.78 31.14
C ARG A 163 14.39 6.57 29.64
N SER A 164 15.50 7.06 29.07
CA SER A 164 15.84 6.87 27.67
C SER A 164 16.20 5.41 27.31
N ASP A 165 16.41 4.57 28.32
CA ASP A 165 16.62 3.13 28.21
C ASP A 165 15.43 2.40 27.54
N ILE A 166 14.20 2.89 27.75
CA ILE A 166 12.98 2.35 27.11
C ILE A 166 13.08 2.45 25.58
N LEU A 167 13.56 3.60 25.08
CA LEU A 167 13.75 3.84 23.65
C LEU A 167 14.81 2.91 23.08
N LEU A 168 15.99 2.87 23.71
CA LEU A 168 17.09 2.03 23.26
C LEU A 168 16.75 0.54 23.32
N GLY A 169 16.10 0.09 24.40
CA GLY A 169 15.66 -1.29 24.60
C GLY A 169 14.65 -1.74 23.54
N SER A 170 13.72 -0.87 23.16
CA SER A 170 12.75 -1.15 22.09
C SER A 170 13.42 -1.22 20.72
N LEU A 171 14.30 -0.27 20.39
CA LEU A 171 15.03 -0.27 19.12
C LEU A 171 15.96 -1.49 18.98
N TYR A 172 16.60 -1.89 20.09
CA TYR A 172 17.42 -3.11 20.15
C TYR A 172 16.58 -4.37 19.95
N SER A 173 15.41 -4.45 20.60
CA SER A 173 14.50 -5.60 20.48
C SER A 173 13.96 -5.79 19.06
N MET A 174 13.87 -4.72 18.28
CA MET A 174 13.45 -4.77 16.88
C MET A 174 14.61 -5.05 15.90
N GLU A 175 15.85 -5.19 16.40
CA GLU A 175 17.07 -5.38 15.60
C GLU A 175 17.31 -4.25 14.58
N TRP A 176 16.91 -3.01 14.91
CA TRP A 176 17.10 -1.86 14.02
C TRP A 176 18.49 -1.26 14.20
N LYS A 177 19.07 -0.73 13.11
CA LYS A 177 20.35 -0.03 13.19
C LYS A 177 20.16 1.28 13.97
N THR A 178 20.95 1.45 15.01
CA THR A 178 20.99 2.68 15.82
C THR A 178 22.38 3.29 15.80
N ALA A 179 22.46 4.61 15.82
CA ALA A 179 23.70 5.36 15.94
C ALA A 179 23.53 6.43 17.02
N ILE A 180 24.49 6.51 17.93
CA ILE A 180 24.52 7.53 18.99
C ILE A 180 25.61 8.52 18.60
N GLU A 181 25.24 9.75 18.28
CA GLU A 181 26.15 10.78 17.76
C GLU A 181 25.73 12.16 18.25
N GLU A 182 26.66 13.12 18.29
CA GLU A 182 26.33 14.51 18.58
C GLU A 182 25.63 15.13 17.37
N GLN A 183 24.40 15.61 17.55
CA GLN A 183 23.59 16.16 16.48
C GLN A 183 23.65 17.69 16.45
N GLN A 184 23.28 18.25 15.29
CA GLN A 184 23.19 19.71 15.13
C GLN A 184 22.09 20.35 15.98
N LEU A 185 21.09 19.56 16.36
CA LEU A 185 20.01 19.94 17.26
C LEU A 185 20.09 19.01 18.47
N LEU A 186 20.14 19.58 19.67
CA LEU A 186 20.22 18.79 20.89
C LEU A 186 18.89 18.09 21.19
N HIS A 187 18.96 16.97 21.91
CA HIS A 187 17.81 16.17 22.28
C HIS A 187 16.98 15.68 21.08
N SER A 188 17.61 15.51 19.91
CA SER A 188 16.92 15.07 18.69
C SER A 188 17.13 13.60 18.35
N ILE A 189 16.15 13.07 17.62
CA ILE A 189 16.20 11.79 16.92
C ILE A 189 16.02 12.09 15.43
N THR A 190 16.92 11.56 14.60
CA THR A 190 16.87 11.70 13.15
C THR A 190 17.05 10.35 12.47
N TRP A 191 16.83 10.31 11.16
CA TRP A 191 16.98 9.08 10.37
C TRP A 191 17.92 9.30 9.19
N ARG A 192 18.72 8.28 8.89
CA ARG A 192 19.51 8.20 7.67
C ARG A 192 19.29 6.86 6.98
N ARG A 193 19.32 6.86 5.65
CA ARG A 193 19.17 5.65 4.83
C ARG A 193 20.44 5.38 4.04
N ASP A 194 20.94 4.15 4.16
CA ASP A 194 21.96 3.63 3.24
C ASP A 194 21.31 3.33 1.89
N LEU A 195 21.83 3.92 0.80
CA LEU A 195 21.36 3.58 -0.54
C LEU A 195 21.81 2.15 -0.90
N PRO A 196 20.95 1.34 -1.57
CA PRO A 196 21.35 0.02 -2.03
C PRO A 196 22.54 0.13 -3.00
N GLN A 197 23.50 -0.80 -2.90
CA GLN A 197 24.73 -0.82 -3.70
C GLN A 197 24.42 -0.70 -5.21
N GLY A 198 24.94 0.35 -5.85
CA GLY A 198 24.79 0.58 -7.29
C GLY A 198 24.82 2.05 -7.74
N GLU A 199 24.64 3.01 -6.83
CA GLU A 199 24.79 4.44 -7.13
C GLU A 199 26.21 4.92 -6.75
N ASP A 200 26.85 5.67 -7.66
CA ASP A 200 28.22 6.17 -7.48
C ASP A 200 28.32 7.05 -6.22
N LYS A 201 29.17 6.59 -5.28
CA LYS A 201 29.35 7.03 -3.88
C LYS A 201 28.16 6.75 -2.95
N PRO A 202 28.32 5.83 -1.96
CA PRO A 202 27.32 5.58 -0.94
C PRO A 202 27.37 6.71 0.11
N SER A 203 26.89 7.91 -0.23
CA SER A 203 26.56 8.89 0.79
C SER A 203 25.22 8.50 1.41
N PRO A 204 25.13 8.32 2.74
CA PRO A 204 23.85 8.05 3.38
C PRO A 204 22.90 9.22 3.11
N VAL A 205 21.67 8.91 2.72
CA VAL A 205 20.62 9.91 2.50
C VAL A 205 20.07 10.30 3.86
N LEU A 206 20.18 11.57 4.22
CA LEU A 206 19.58 12.08 5.45
C LEU A 206 18.09 12.33 5.23
N GLU A 207 17.24 11.70 6.04
CA GLU A 207 15.79 11.91 5.97
C GLU A 207 15.42 13.30 6.47
N GLU A 208 14.31 13.84 5.95
CA GLU A 208 13.83 15.18 6.26
C GLU A 208 13.32 15.31 7.71
N GLN A 209 12.87 14.21 8.31
CA GLN A 209 12.21 14.21 9.62
C GLN A 209 13.21 14.32 10.78
N VAL A 210 12.87 15.17 11.74
CA VAL A 210 13.62 15.40 12.98
C VAL A 210 12.63 15.43 14.13
N LEU A 211 12.84 14.61 15.15
CA LEU A 211 12.03 14.61 16.36
C LEU A 211 12.85 15.19 17.50
N MET A 212 12.53 16.40 17.96
CA MET A 212 13.20 17.06 19.08
C MET A 212 12.40 16.83 20.36
N VAL A 213 13.02 16.23 21.37
CA VAL A 213 12.37 15.88 22.64
C VAL A 213 12.62 16.98 23.65
N LEU A 214 11.55 17.46 24.28
CA LEU A 214 11.59 18.56 25.25
C LEU A 214 10.86 18.13 26.53
N THR A 215 11.31 18.62 27.69
CA THR A 215 10.47 18.56 28.88
C THR A 215 9.36 19.61 28.79
N LEU A 216 8.32 19.47 29.62
CA LEU A 216 7.27 20.49 29.72
C LEU A 216 7.85 21.88 30.09
N ASN A 217 8.83 21.94 30.99
CA ASN A 217 9.43 23.22 31.40
C ASN A 217 10.19 23.88 30.25
N ASP A 218 10.99 23.10 29.52
CA ASP A 218 11.72 23.57 28.33
C ASP A 218 10.77 24.13 27.27
N PHE A 219 9.61 23.49 27.09
CA PHE A 219 8.57 23.96 26.19
C PHE A 219 7.94 25.28 26.68
N LEU A 220 7.64 25.40 27.97
CA LEU A 220 7.10 26.65 28.53
C LEU A 220 8.10 27.82 28.39
N ASP A 221 9.39 27.56 28.62
CA ASP A 221 10.46 28.56 28.40
C ASP A 221 10.57 28.96 26.92
N MET A 222 10.39 28.00 26.01
CA MET A 222 10.29 28.25 24.57
C MET A 222 9.08 29.14 24.24
N VAL A 223 7.93 28.90 24.83
CA VAL A 223 6.72 29.72 24.61
C VAL A 223 6.93 31.17 25.09
N VAL A 224 7.53 31.36 26.26
CA VAL A 224 7.90 32.69 26.76
C VAL A 224 8.88 33.38 25.80
N SER A 225 9.85 32.64 25.28
CA SER A 225 10.81 33.15 24.28
C SER A 225 10.14 33.58 22.97
N ILE A 226 9.14 32.82 22.50
CA ILE A 226 8.36 33.15 21.29
C ILE A 226 7.61 34.46 21.49
N LYS A 227 6.88 34.61 22.61
CA LYS A 227 6.12 35.83 22.91
C LYS A 227 7.03 37.07 22.98
N HIS A 228 8.20 36.94 23.59
CA HIS A 228 9.18 38.03 23.62
C HIS A 228 9.70 38.39 22.23
N ALA A 229 9.94 37.39 21.37
CA ALA A 229 10.40 37.62 19.99
C ALA A 229 9.33 38.37 19.16
N GLU A 230 8.05 38.06 19.34
CA GLU A 230 6.94 38.73 18.65
C GLU A 230 6.75 40.18 19.11
N GLN A 231 6.87 40.45 20.42
CA GLN A 231 6.55 41.77 20.98
C GLN A 231 7.65 42.82 20.79
N LYS A 232 8.94 42.43 20.77
CA LYS A 232 10.04 43.41 20.82
C LYS A 232 10.97 43.43 19.63
N GLY A 233 10.89 42.52 18.66
CA GLY A 233 11.82 42.47 17.52
C GLY A 233 13.31 42.50 17.93
N THR A 234 13.61 42.20 19.20
CA THR A 234 14.93 42.34 19.80
C THR A 234 15.56 40.96 19.87
N GLU A 235 16.82 40.84 19.46
CA GLU A 235 17.60 39.60 19.55
C GLU A 235 17.59 39.08 20.99
N VAL A 236 17.07 37.86 21.17
CA VAL A 236 17.15 37.14 22.45
C VAL A 236 18.63 36.84 22.72
N THR A 237 19.22 37.52 23.70
CA THR A 237 20.67 37.46 24.03
C THR A 237 21.08 36.18 24.77
N VAL A 238 20.13 35.37 25.22
CA VAL A 238 20.36 34.08 25.88
C VAL A 238 20.17 32.97 24.85
N ASP A 239 21.06 31.97 24.83
CA ASP A 239 20.92 30.78 23.99
C ASP A 239 19.73 29.93 24.46
N THR A 240 18.54 30.27 23.98
CA THR A 240 17.31 29.53 24.26
C THR A 240 17.13 28.39 23.26
N LEU A 241 16.41 27.34 23.67
CA LEU A 241 16.03 26.22 22.79
C LEU A 241 15.30 26.71 21.53
N PHE A 242 14.50 27.78 21.66
CA PHE A 242 13.84 28.44 20.54
C PHE A 242 14.83 29.02 19.51
N LYS A 243 15.91 29.65 19.99
CA LYS A 243 16.97 30.20 19.14
C LYS A 243 17.73 29.07 18.43
N GLN A 244 18.09 28.01 19.15
CA GLN A 244 18.74 26.83 18.57
C GLN A 244 17.88 26.19 17.47
N LEU A 245 16.58 25.97 17.75
CA LEU A 245 15.62 25.48 16.76
C LEU A 245 15.53 26.40 15.54
N SER A 246 15.42 27.71 15.77
CA SER A 246 15.33 28.71 14.69
C SER A 246 16.59 28.73 13.82
N GLU A 247 17.77 28.70 14.42
CA GLU A 247 19.05 28.62 13.69
C GLU A 247 19.16 27.32 12.89
N TYR A 248 18.77 26.19 13.48
CA TYR A 248 18.76 24.90 12.82
C TYR A 248 17.87 24.91 11.58
N LEU A 249 16.61 25.36 11.71
CA LEU A 249 15.66 25.45 10.61
C LEU A 249 16.11 26.41 9.51
N ASN A 250 16.74 27.53 9.88
CA ASN A 250 17.27 28.49 8.91
C ASN A 250 18.45 27.91 8.11
N ARG A 251 19.28 27.07 8.72
CA ARG A 251 20.39 26.38 8.04
C ARG A 251 19.92 25.18 7.22
N ASN A 252 18.84 24.52 7.65
CA ASN A 252 18.35 23.26 7.11
C ASN A 252 16.90 23.35 6.61
N GLY A 253 16.66 24.12 5.54
CA GLY A 253 15.31 24.42 5.04
C GLY A 253 14.52 23.24 4.45
N GLU A 254 15.13 22.06 4.32
CA GLU A 254 14.47 20.81 3.90
C GLU A 254 13.99 19.97 5.08
N LYS A 255 14.45 20.27 6.30
CA LYS A 255 14.11 19.50 7.49
C LYS A 255 12.73 19.88 8.02
N ILE A 256 12.03 18.88 8.53
CA ILE A 256 10.73 18.99 9.17
C ILE A 256 10.94 18.58 10.62
N VAL A 257 10.77 19.54 11.53
CA VAL A 257 10.95 19.31 12.96
C VAL A 257 9.59 19.09 13.62
N THR A 258 9.48 18.01 14.38
CA THR A 258 8.39 17.74 15.31
C THR A 258 8.94 17.90 16.74
N LEU A 259 8.32 18.75 17.55
CA LEU A 259 8.62 18.86 18.98
C LEU A 259 7.80 17.82 19.74
N ALA A 260 8.46 16.89 20.41
CA ALA A 260 7.87 15.93 21.33
C ALA A 260 8.01 16.45 22.76
N VAL A 261 6.93 17.02 23.30
CA VAL A 261 6.89 17.56 24.65
C VAL A 261 6.47 16.46 25.62
N MET A 262 7.39 16.09 26.50
CA MET A 262 7.20 15.08 27.53
C MET A 262 6.43 15.68 28.71
N GLY A 263 5.19 15.23 28.92
CA GLY A 263 4.31 15.73 29.96
C GLY A 263 2.84 15.49 29.67
N PRO A 264 1.94 15.80 30.63
CA PRO A 264 0.50 15.71 30.40
C PRO A 264 0.07 16.63 29.25
N ASN A 265 -1.02 16.30 28.55
CA ASN A 265 -1.56 17.14 27.48
C ASN A 265 -2.03 18.52 28.01
N PRO A 266 -1.86 19.62 27.24
CA PRO A 266 -2.45 20.94 27.51
C PRO A 266 -3.91 20.93 27.95
N SER A 267 -4.75 20.08 27.36
CA SER A 267 -6.17 19.96 27.75
C SER A 267 -6.36 19.46 29.17
N SER A 268 -5.37 18.74 29.72
CA SER A 268 -5.34 18.29 31.11
C SER A 268 -4.70 19.31 32.04
N TRP A 269 -4.03 20.35 31.53
CA TRP A 269 -3.43 21.41 32.36
C TRP A 269 -4.49 22.30 33.00
N THR A 270 -5.64 22.53 32.35
CA THR A 270 -6.78 23.27 32.92
C THR A 270 -7.40 22.57 34.14
N LEU A 271 -7.39 21.24 34.18
CA LEU A 271 -7.77 20.44 35.35
C LEU A 271 -6.67 20.37 36.41
N CYS A 272 -5.40 20.38 35.99
CA CYS A 272 -4.23 20.35 36.86
C CYS A 272 -3.90 21.72 37.50
N SER A 273 -4.47 22.82 36.99
CA SER A 273 -4.40 24.17 37.57
C SER A 273 -4.91 24.25 39.02
N GLN A 274 -5.61 23.25 39.54
CA GLN A 274 -5.98 23.20 40.97
C GLN A 274 -4.89 22.61 41.89
N ARG A 275 -3.79 22.05 41.36
CA ARG A 275 -2.71 21.46 42.20
C ARG A 275 -1.30 21.98 41.90
N TYR A 276 -1.11 22.72 40.81
CA TYR A 276 0.19 23.32 40.42
C TYR A 276 0.21 24.85 40.50
N GLU A 277 -0.68 25.45 41.30
CA GLU A 277 -0.46 26.81 41.81
C GLU A 277 0.36 26.72 43.10
N ASP A 278 1.68 26.73 43.00
CA ASP A 278 2.45 27.55 43.93
C ASP A 278 3.82 27.95 43.36
N GLN A 279 4.08 29.25 43.42
CA GLN A 279 5.36 29.93 43.28
C GLN A 279 6.01 30.19 41.90
N MET A 280 6.17 29.23 40.97
CA MET A 280 6.99 29.51 39.75
C MET A 280 6.24 30.10 38.55
N LEU A 281 5.02 29.64 38.22
CA LEU A 281 4.28 30.19 37.08
C LEU A 281 3.90 31.67 37.28
N ARG A 282 3.44 32.05 38.48
CA ARG A 282 2.98 33.42 38.78
C ARG A 282 4.07 34.48 38.88
N SER A 283 5.33 34.10 39.07
CA SER A 283 6.42 35.06 39.30
C SER A 283 7.16 35.46 38.01
N GLN A 284 7.03 34.68 36.93
CA GLN A 284 7.57 35.03 35.61
C GLN A 284 6.49 35.37 34.56
N ILE A 285 5.25 34.91 34.77
CA ILE A 285 4.15 35.09 33.83
C ILE A 285 3.23 36.18 34.41
N GLY A 286 3.22 37.34 33.77
CA GLY A 286 2.28 38.42 34.10
C GLY A 286 0.83 37.94 34.02
N GLU A 287 -0.09 38.74 34.56
CA GLU A 287 -1.53 38.44 34.74
C GLU A 287 -2.32 38.04 33.47
N GLU A 288 -1.69 38.05 32.30
CA GLU A 288 -2.23 37.53 31.04
C GLU A 288 -1.57 36.18 30.73
N GLY A 289 -2.31 35.09 30.98
CA GLY A 289 -1.82 33.72 30.87
C GLY A 289 -1.06 33.44 29.56
N THR A 290 -0.02 32.61 29.67
CA THR A 290 0.74 32.10 28.54
C THR A 290 -0.20 31.41 27.55
N ASP A 291 -0.59 32.13 26.49
CA ASP A 291 -1.32 31.57 25.36
C ASP A 291 -0.44 30.55 24.61
N ILE A 292 -0.50 29.32 25.09
CA ILE A 292 0.15 28.16 24.47
C ILE A 292 -0.40 27.95 23.06
N GLU A 293 -1.69 28.22 22.82
CA GLU A 293 -2.30 28.05 21.50
C GLU A 293 -1.70 29.03 20.49
N GLU A 294 -1.50 30.30 20.87
CA GLU A 294 -0.82 31.31 20.05
C GLU A 294 0.60 30.84 19.65
N ALA A 295 1.37 30.30 20.60
CA ALA A 295 2.71 29.80 20.31
C ALA A 295 2.72 28.54 19.43
N LEU A 296 1.75 27.63 19.61
CA LEU A 296 1.57 26.47 18.73
C LEU A 296 1.25 26.92 17.30
N VAL A 297 0.35 27.88 17.14
CA VAL A 297 0.01 28.49 15.84
C VAL A 297 1.24 29.17 15.24
N PHE A 298 2.01 29.91 16.03
CA PHE A 298 3.25 30.54 15.58
C PHE A 298 4.27 29.51 15.05
N LEU A 299 4.53 28.45 15.81
CA LEU A 299 5.44 27.37 15.41
C LEU A 299 4.99 26.69 14.11
N GLN A 300 3.68 26.44 13.98
CA GLN A 300 3.12 25.82 12.78
C GLN A 300 3.21 26.73 11.55
N LEU A 301 2.85 28.01 11.67
CA LEU A 301 2.76 28.94 10.53
C LEU A 301 4.10 29.52 10.11
N TYR A 302 4.96 29.88 11.06
CA TYR A 302 6.21 30.60 10.78
C TYR A 302 7.45 29.71 10.80
N ARG A 303 7.40 28.55 11.47
CA ARG A 303 8.53 27.63 11.60
C ARG A 303 8.30 26.25 10.96
N ASN A 304 7.11 25.98 10.40
CA ASN A 304 6.75 24.67 9.85
C ASN A 304 7.09 23.53 10.84
N THR A 305 6.84 23.78 12.12
CA THR A 305 7.17 22.89 13.23
C THR A 305 5.87 22.39 13.84
N SER A 306 5.69 21.08 13.92
CA SER A 306 4.58 20.45 14.64
C SER A 306 4.96 20.23 16.11
N VAL A 307 3.96 20.21 16.99
CA VAL A 307 4.16 19.91 18.41
C VAL A 307 3.21 18.79 18.79
N ILE A 308 3.76 17.78 19.47
CA ILE A 308 3.00 16.65 20.02
C ILE A 308 3.30 16.56 21.52
N PHE A 309 2.28 16.20 22.30
CA PHE A 309 2.42 15.99 23.75
C PHE A 309 2.36 14.50 24.04
N LEU A 310 3.35 14.01 24.77
CA LEU A 310 3.52 12.59 25.05
C LEU A 310 3.63 12.36 26.55
N GLU A 311 2.75 11.50 27.07
CA GLU A 311 2.65 11.27 28.52
C GLU A 311 3.75 10.35 29.07
N SER A 312 4.47 9.63 28.20
CA SER A 312 5.48 8.67 28.62
C SER A 312 6.58 8.45 27.57
N TRP A 313 7.72 7.93 28.03
CA TRP A 313 8.81 7.46 27.17
C TRP A 313 8.40 6.28 26.28
N GLN A 314 7.41 5.48 26.69
CA GLN A 314 6.82 4.46 25.82
C GLN A 314 6.10 5.10 24.62
N ALA A 315 5.28 6.12 24.85
CA ALA A 315 4.58 6.82 23.78
C ALA A 315 5.57 7.51 22.80
N LEU A 316 6.66 8.08 23.32
CA LEU A 316 7.76 8.61 22.49
C LEU A 316 8.41 7.52 21.64
N THR A 317 8.65 6.36 22.24
CA THR A 317 9.25 5.21 21.56
C THR A 317 8.33 4.69 20.46
N ASP A 318 7.05 4.55 20.74
CA ASP A 318 6.04 4.12 19.77
C ASP A 318 5.94 5.10 18.60
N HIS A 319 5.99 6.41 18.88
CA HIS A 319 6.00 7.46 17.87
C HIS A 319 7.26 7.40 16.99
N ALA A 320 8.45 7.29 17.59
CA ALA A 320 9.70 7.12 16.85
C ALA A 320 9.68 5.84 15.98
N CYS A 321 9.07 4.76 16.48
CA CYS A 321 8.87 3.54 15.72
C CYS A 321 7.90 3.72 14.55
N ALA A 322 6.80 4.44 14.76
CA ALA A 322 5.84 4.78 13.70
C ALA A 322 6.49 5.62 12.60
N ILE A 323 7.29 6.63 12.95
CA ILE A 323 8.07 7.42 11.98
C ILE A 323 9.04 6.52 11.22
N THR A 324 9.79 5.66 11.91
CA THR A 324 10.75 4.75 11.27
C THR A 324 10.06 3.81 10.26
N LYS A 325 8.91 3.24 10.63
CA LYS A 325 8.08 2.41 9.74
C LYS A 325 7.48 3.20 8.58
N ALA A 326 7.08 4.45 8.79
CA ALA A 326 6.57 5.32 7.73
C ALA A 326 7.68 5.67 6.72
N LEU A 327 8.87 6.01 7.21
CA LEU A 327 10.04 6.28 6.39
C LEU A 327 10.46 5.06 5.56
N SER A 328 10.33 3.84 6.07
CA SER A 328 10.65 2.63 5.28
C SER A 328 9.67 2.36 4.15
N LYS A 329 8.40 2.78 4.30
CA LYS A 329 7.35 2.66 3.28
C LYS A 329 7.44 3.74 2.19
N ARG A 330 7.99 4.92 2.50
CA ARG A 330 8.00 6.10 1.61
C ARG A 330 8.61 5.83 0.22
N PRO A 331 9.80 5.22 0.07
CA PRO A 331 10.38 4.98 -1.26
C PRO A 331 9.55 4.01 -2.11
N PHE A 332 9.00 2.97 -1.46
CA PHE A 332 8.11 2.02 -2.13
C PHE A 332 6.88 2.72 -2.67
N LYS A 333 6.19 3.48 -1.80
CA LYS A 333 5.01 4.27 -2.15
C LYS A 333 5.28 5.23 -3.30
N GLN A 334 6.38 5.97 -3.28
CA GLN A 334 6.75 6.88 -4.37
C GLN A 334 6.95 6.19 -5.73
N LEU A 335 7.40 4.92 -5.71
CA LEU A 335 7.59 4.13 -6.93
C LEU A 335 6.29 3.47 -7.40
N THR A 336 5.38 3.10 -6.50
CA THR A 336 4.15 2.37 -6.83
C THR A 336 2.92 3.26 -7.02
N GLU A 337 2.82 4.36 -6.28
CA GLU A 337 1.62 5.23 -6.29
C GLU A 337 1.42 5.97 -7.60
N LYS A 338 2.48 6.18 -8.42
CA LYS A 338 2.36 6.80 -9.75
C LYS A 338 1.53 5.98 -10.73
N ASP A 339 1.49 4.66 -10.55
CA ASP A 339 0.78 3.73 -11.43
C ASP A 339 -0.55 3.24 -10.82
N TYR A 340 -0.96 3.82 -9.68
CA TYR A 340 -2.06 3.31 -8.87
C TYR A 340 -3.28 4.24 -8.89
N LEU A 341 -4.48 3.64 -8.88
CA LEU A 341 -5.73 4.39 -8.75
C LEU A 341 -5.78 4.97 -7.32
N PRO A 342 -5.79 6.29 -7.12
CA PRO A 342 -5.63 6.91 -5.79
C PRO A 342 -6.77 6.58 -4.82
N PHE A 343 -7.87 5.97 -5.29
CA PHE A 343 -8.96 5.50 -4.43
C PHE A 343 -8.73 4.10 -3.84
N CYS A 344 -7.87 3.26 -4.44
CA CYS A 344 -7.68 1.87 -4.03
C CYS A 344 -6.73 1.74 -2.82
N LEU A 345 -6.73 2.69 -1.88
CA LEU A 345 -5.76 2.72 -0.78
C LEU A 345 -5.78 1.44 0.06
N ASP A 346 -4.65 1.02 0.63
CA ASP A 346 -4.64 -0.08 1.60
C ASP A 346 -5.49 0.29 2.83
N GLY A 347 -6.38 -0.62 3.27
CA GLY A 347 -7.20 -0.42 4.47
C GLY A 347 -8.48 -1.27 4.49
N SER A 348 -9.12 -1.36 5.65
CA SER A 348 -10.35 -2.16 5.85
C SER A 348 -11.50 -1.75 4.94
N TRP A 349 -11.56 -0.46 4.55
CA TRP A 349 -12.53 0.09 3.61
C TRP A 349 -12.32 -0.36 2.16
N ALA A 350 -11.07 -0.48 1.71
CA ALA A 350 -10.70 -0.94 0.38
C ALA A 350 -10.49 -2.47 0.31
N SER A 351 -10.59 -3.15 1.45
CA SER A 351 -10.43 -4.60 1.51
C SER A 351 -11.49 -5.29 0.65
N GLY A 352 -11.04 -6.26 -0.16
CA GLY A 352 -11.92 -7.09 -0.96
C GLY A 352 -12.88 -7.93 -0.12
N VAL A 353 -13.90 -8.48 -0.77
CA VAL A 353 -14.75 -9.52 -0.17
C VAL A 353 -14.19 -10.87 -0.58
N ARG A 354 -14.04 -11.77 0.39
CA ARG A 354 -13.66 -13.16 0.09
C ARG A 354 -14.80 -13.86 -0.63
N VAL A 355 -14.51 -14.44 -1.80
CA VAL A 355 -15.47 -15.18 -2.60
C VAL A 355 -15.01 -16.63 -2.73
N GLU A 356 -15.87 -17.56 -2.34
CA GLU A 356 -15.61 -19.00 -2.42
C GLU A 356 -15.95 -19.55 -3.82
N ARG A 357 -15.50 -20.78 -4.13
CA ARG A 357 -15.66 -21.39 -5.47
C ARG A 357 -17.12 -21.60 -5.90
N ASP A 358 -18.02 -21.73 -4.93
CA ASP A 358 -19.47 -21.84 -5.11
C ASP A 358 -20.15 -20.49 -5.40
N GLY A 359 -19.41 -19.38 -5.35
CA GLY A 359 -19.94 -18.03 -5.52
C GLY A 359 -20.44 -17.38 -4.23
N SER A 360 -20.32 -18.06 -3.08
CA SER A 360 -20.60 -17.47 -1.78
C SER A 360 -19.72 -16.23 -1.56
N GLY A 361 -20.35 -15.09 -1.30
CA GLY A 361 -19.70 -13.78 -1.20
C GLY A 361 -19.99 -12.82 -2.36
N LEU A 362 -20.43 -13.30 -3.53
CA LEU A 362 -20.71 -12.45 -4.70
C LEU A 362 -21.84 -11.44 -4.45
N SER A 363 -22.84 -11.79 -3.65
CA SER A 363 -23.91 -10.84 -3.26
C SER A 363 -23.35 -9.66 -2.46
N GLN A 364 -22.41 -9.93 -1.55
CA GLN A 364 -21.74 -8.88 -0.79
C GLN A 364 -20.79 -8.06 -1.67
N VAL A 365 -20.10 -8.68 -2.63
CA VAL A 365 -19.33 -7.95 -3.65
C VAL A 365 -20.23 -6.99 -4.41
N TRP A 366 -21.38 -7.46 -4.88
CA TRP A 366 -22.32 -6.64 -5.65
C TRP A 366 -22.82 -5.44 -4.83
N SER A 367 -23.20 -5.67 -3.58
CA SER A 367 -23.59 -4.59 -2.67
C SER A 367 -22.45 -3.58 -2.48
N ARG A 368 -21.21 -4.04 -2.24
CA ARG A 368 -20.04 -3.16 -2.09
C ARG A 368 -19.70 -2.39 -3.37
N GLN A 369 -19.91 -2.98 -4.56
CA GLN A 369 -19.71 -2.29 -5.84
C GLN A 369 -20.65 -1.10 -5.99
N ILE A 370 -21.93 -1.27 -5.64
CA ILE A 370 -22.90 -0.15 -5.63
C ILE A 370 -22.51 0.91 -4.60
N GLN A 371 -21.99 0.50 -3.43
CA GLN A 371 -21.52 1.40 -2.38
C GLN A 371 -20.29 2.25 -2.79
N GLN A 372 -19.52 1.85 -3.82
CA GLN A 372 -18.39 2.67 -4.30
C GLN A 372 -18.84 3.97 -4.97
N LEU A 373 -20.10 4.08 -5.36
CA LEU A 373 -20.63 5.31 -5.94
C LEU A 373 -20.77 6.39 -4.86
N ASN A 374 -20.40 7.62 -5.22
CA ASN A 374 -20.53 8.77 -4.32
C ASN A 374 -21.94 8.86 -3.73
N ARG A 375 -22.02 9.22 -2.44
CA ARG A 375 -23.27 9.44 -1.69
C ARG A 375 -24.17 8.19 -1.56
N VAL A 376 -23.66 7.00 -1.88
CA VAL A 376 -24.38 5.74 -1.65
C VAL A 376 -23.99 5.17 -0.30
N SER A 377 -24.96 5.11 0.62
CA SER A 377 -24.77 4.50 1.93
C SER A 377 -24.86 2.97 1.86
N PRO A 378 -24.33 2.23 2.85
CA PRO A 378 -24.51 0.78 2.94
C PRO A 378 -25.98 0.35 2.87
N ALA A 379 -26.89 1.13 3.47
CA ALA A 379 -28.33 0.88 3.45
C ALA A 379 -28.94 1.02 2.04
N VAL A 380 -28.51 2.03 1.28
CA VAL A 380 -28.95 2.24 -0.12
C VAL A 380 -28.42 1.13 -1.01
N ALA A 381 -27.14 0.79 -0.88
CA ALA A 381 -26.53 -0.31 -1.61
C ALA A 381 -27.23 -1.64 -1.31
N ALA A 382 -27.52 -1.92 -0.03
CA ALA A 382 -28.31 -3.07 0.38
C ALA A 382 -29.69 -3.07 -0.28
N GLY A 383 -30.44 -1.95 -0.21
CA GLY A 383 -31.77 -1.83 -0.83
C GLY A 383 -31.76 -2.09 -2.34
N VAL A 384 -30.78 -1.55 -3.07
CA VAL A 384 -30.61 -1.81 -4.51
C VAL A 384 -30.25 -3.27 -4.76
N SER A 385 -29.28 -3.81 -4.04
CA SER A 385 -28.82 -5.21 -4.20
C SER A 385 -29.86 -6.24 -3.78
N SER A 386 -30.78 -5.91 -2.86
CA SER A 386 -31.91 -6.77 -2.50
C SER A 386 -33.01 -6.74 -3.57
N ALA A 387 -33.29 -5.58 -4.16
CA ALA A 387 -34.24 -5.46 -5.26
C ALA A 387 -33.72 -6.10 -6.55
N PHE A 388 -32.41 -5.97 -6.80
CA PHE A 388 -31.72 -6.53 -7.95
C PHE A 388 -30.49 -7.35 -7.49
N PRO A 389 -30.67 -8.67 -7.22
CA PRO A 389 -29.64 -9.54 -6.64
C PRO A 389 -28.40 -9.75 -7.51
N SER A 390 -28.45 -9.36 -8.78
CA SER A 390 -27.29 -9.46 -9.69
C SER A 390 -27.22 -8.28 -10.66
N PRO A 391 -26.00 -7.92 -11.12
CA PRO A 391 -25.82 -6.89 -12.13
C PRO A 391 -26.61 -7.17 -13.42
N GLN A 392 -26.71 -8.45 -13.81
CA GLN A 392 -27.43 -8.87 -15.01
C GLN A 392 -28.94 -8.62 -14.90
N LEU A 393 -29.53 -8.84 -13.72
CA LEU A 393 -30.95 -8.56 -13.50
C LEU A 393 -31.24 -7.06 -13.59
N LEU A 394 -30.36 -6.22 -13.03
CA LEU A 394 -30.49 -4.77 -13.13
C LEU A 394 -30.32 -4.28 -14.57
N LEU A 395 -29.31 -4.78 -15.29
CA LEU A 395 -29.09 -4.45 -16.70
C LEU A 395 -30.26 -4.89 -17.59
N LYS A 396 -30.87 -6.05 -17.31
CA LYS A 396 -32.06 -6.51 -18.03
C LYS A 396 -33.24 -5.58 -17.78
N ALA A 397 -33.49 -5.20 -16.53
CA ALA A 397 -34.56 -4.26 -16.18
C ALA A 397 -34.40 -2.90 -16.90
N TYR A 398 -33.17 -2.41 -17.08
CA TYR A 398 -32.95 -1.21 -17.89
C TYR A 398 -33.24 -1.41 -19.39
N LYS A 399 -32.93 -2.58 -19.95
CA LYS A 399 -33.19 -2.89 -21.36
C LYS A 399 -34.68 -3.02 -21.67
N ASP A 400 -35.45 -3.55 -20.71
CA ASP A 400 -36.89 -3.79 -20.86
C ASP A 400 -37.72 -2.49 -20.79
N LEU A 401 -37.11 -1.35 -20.41
CA LEU A 401 -37.74 -0.03 -20.39
C LEU A 401 -37.51 0.73 -21.70
N ASP A 402 -38.54 1.41 -22.21
CA ASP A 402 -38.50 2.09 -23.51
C ASP A 402 -37.93 3.53 -23.42
N SER A 403 -38.16 4.23 -22.31
CA SER A 403 -37.73 5.62 -22.12
C SER A 403 -36.46 5.75 -21.29
N GLU A 404 -35.54 6.62 -21.72
CA GLU A 404 -34.34 6.94 -20.94
C GLU A 404 -34.68 7.59 -19.59
N GLY A 405 -35.78 8.34 -19.50
CA GLY A 405 -36.25 8.94 -18.25
C GLY A 405 -36.68 7.89 -17.23
N GLU A 406 -37.36 6.83 -17.69
CA GLU A 406 -37.78 5.71 -16.85
C GLU A 406 -36.57 4.89 -16.39
N ARG A 407 -35.60 4.66 -17.29
CA ARG A 407 -34.34 3.99 -16.94
C ARG A 407 -33.59 4.75 -15.85
N LYS A 408 -33.45 6.07 -15.99
CA LYS A 408 -32.82 6.93 -14.95
C LYS A 408 -33.59 6.91 -13.64
N GLY A 409 -34.91 6.75 -13.66
CA GLY A 409 -35.79 6.75 -12.49
C GLY A 409 -36.03 5.38 -11.84
N LEU A 410 -35.57 4.27 -12.44
CA LEU A 410 -35.93 2.90 -12.05
C LEU A 410 -35.72 2.62 -10.55
N LEU A 411 -34.61 3.10 -9.99
CA LEU A 411 -34.22 2.83 -8.60
C LEU A 411 -34.73 3.91 -7.64
N ALA A 412 -35.24 5.04 -8.14
CA ALA A 412 -35.52 6.23 -7.34
C ALA A 412 -36.56 5.97 -6.23
N GLY A 413 -37.51 5.08 -6.50
CA GLY A 413 -38.59 4.70 -5.59
C GLY A 413 -38.22 3.62 -4.58
N LEU A 414 -37.05 2.97 -4.69
CA LEU A 414 -36.67 1.89 -3.79
C LEU A 414 -36.48 2.40 -2.36
N LEU A 415 -36.87 1.57 -1.39
CA LEU A 415 -36.70 1.84 0.03
C LEU A 415 -35.38 1.27 0.53
N ALA A 416 -34.64 2.10 1.24
CA ALA A 416 -33.40 1.77 1.94
C ALA A 416 -33.65 1.86 3.45
N LYS A 417 -33.46 0.74 4.15
CA LYS A 417 -33.59 0.65 5.61
C LYS A 417 -32.26 1.01 6.26
N SER A 418 -32.23 2.11 7.00
CA SER A 418 -31.07 2.55 7.79
C SER A 418 -31.44 2.55 9.27
N GLY A 419 -31.26 1.42 9.94
CA GLY A 419 -31.75 1.22 11.30
C GLY A 419 -33.28 1.26 11.35
N GLU A 420 -33.86 2.10 12.21
CA GLU A 420 -35.31 2.27 12.35
C GLU A 420 -35.94 3.20 11.30
N ARG A 421 -35.13 3.88 10.48
CA ARG A 421 -35.62 4.86 9.50
C ARG A 421 -35.56 4.30 8.08
N GLU A 422 -36.67 4.43 7.36
CA GLU A 422 -36.75 4.14 5.93
C GLU A 422 -36.55 5.42 5.11
N ARG A 423 -35.66 5.36 4.12
CA ARG A 423 -35.42 6.45 3.17
C ARG A 423 -35.50 5.93 1.75
N ARG A 424 -35.89 6.77 0.80
CA ARG A 424 -35.85 6.42 -0.62
C ARG A 424 -34.44 6.60 -1.17
N VAL A 425 -34.07 5.80 -2.17
CA VAL A 425 -32.81 5.94 -2.91
C VAL A 425 -32.73 7.30 -3.61
N GLY A 426 -33.84 7.75 -4.20
CA GLY A 426 -33.93 9.07 -4.84
C GLY A 426 -33.43 9.08 -6.30
N PRO A 427 -33.85 10.09 -7.08
CA PRO A 427 -33.64 10.14 -8.53
C PRO A 427 -32.16 10.34 -8.92
N GLU A 428 -31.41 11.04 -8.07
CA GLU A 428 -30.00 11.36 -8.28
C GLU A 428 -29.14 10.08 -8.27
N ILE A 429 -29.26 9.30 -7.19
CA ILE A 429 -28.56 8.02 -7.06
C ILE A 429 -29.00 7.04 -8.16
N SER A 430 -30.30 7.00 -8.47
CA SER A 430 -30.84 6.14 -9.53
C SER A 430 -30.20 6.44 -10.89
N ASN A 431 -30.13 7.73 -11.27
CA ASN A 431 -29.47 8.16 -12.50
C ASN A 431 -27.98 7.82 -12.49
N ARG A 432 -27.29 8.02 -11.36
CA ARG A 432 -25.85 7.70 -11.22
C ARG A 432 -25.57 6.22 -11.46
N VAL A 433 -26.36 5.33 -10.85
CA VAL A 433 -26.24 3.87 -11.03
C VAL A 433 -26.53 3.46 -12.48
N TYR A 434 -27.55 4.04 -13.10
CA TYR A 434 -27.85 3.81 -14.52
C TYR A 434 -26.68 4.20 -15.43
N ARG A 435 -26.16 5.43 -15.28
CA ARG A 435 -25.01 5.91 -16.05
C ARG A 435 -23.79 5.01 -15.86
N PHE A 436 -23.49 4.64 -14.61
CA PHE A 436 -22.35 3.78 -14.29
C PHE A 436 -22.42 2.42 -15.00
N LEU A 437 -23.60 1.79 -15.07
CA LEU A 437 -23.76 0.46 -15.64
C LEU A 437 -23.93 0.43 -17.16
N THR A 438 -24.29 1.55 -17.78
CA THR A 438 -24.69 1.59 -19.20
C THR A 438 -23.82 2.47 -20.08
N ALA A 439 -23.05 3.40 -19.51
CA ALA A 439 -22.18 4.27 -20.29
C ALA A 439 -20.99 3.51 -20.89
N HIS A 440 -20.67 3.82 -22.14
CA HIS A 440 -19.47 3.32 -22.82
C HIS A 440 -18.27 4.27 -22.71
N ASN A 441 -18.51 5.53 -22.32
CA ASN A 441 -17.46 6.52 -22.13
C ASN A 441 -16.87 6.40 -20.71
N PRO A 442 -15.59 5.99 -20.55
CA PRO A 442 -14.95 5.87 -19.24
C PRO A 442 -14.72 7.24 -18.56
N GLU A 443 -14.77 8.34 -19.32
CA GLU A 443 -14.59 9.70 -18.80
C GLU A 443 -15.92 10.38 -18.43
N LEU A 444 -17.05 9.65 -18.50
CA LEU A 444 -18.35 10.22 -18.17
C LEU A 444 -18.43 10.55 -16.67
N VAL A 445 -18.67 11.81 -16.37
CA VAL A 445 -18.99 12.27 -15.01
C VAL A 445 -20.37 11.76 -14.62
N LEU A 446 -20.43 11.05 -13.49
CA LEU A 446 -21.65 10.39 -13.04
C LEU A 446 -22.62 11.33 -12.31
N ASP A 447 -22.13 12.49 -11.83
CA ASP A 447 -22.89 13.51 -11.10
C ASP A 447 -23.73 14.45 -12.01
#